data_AF-A0A6J1BMC5-F1
#
_entry.id   AF-A0A6J1BMC5-F1
#
_cell.length_a   1.000
_cell.length_b   1.000
_cell.length_c   1.000
_cell.angle_alpha   90.00
_cell.angle_beta   90.00
_cell.angle_gamma   90.00
#
_symmetry.space_group_name_H-M   'P 1'
#
loop_
_entity.id
_entity.type
_entity.pdbx_description
1 polymer ?
#
loop_
_entity_poly.entity_id
_entity_poly.type
_entity_poly.pdbx_seq_one_letter_code
_entity_poly.pdbx_strand_id
1 'polypeptide(L)'
;MQNQGSKGFLRLEQLETLDLTCNNLGNNTLQSLRKLTSLKNLILRSNLLEGSFPVQELSVFESLETLDLSQNFINGFPTML
;
A
#
# COMPACT_ATOMS: atom_id res chain seq x y z
N MET A 1 26.18 -5.45 17.03
CA MET A 1 25.76 -4.21 16.33
C MET A 1 24.24 -4.19 16.27
N GLN A 2 23.58 -3.37 17.07
CA GLN A 2 22.12 -3.27 17.08
C GLN A 2 21.67 -2.44 15.87
N ASN A 3 20.84 -3.05 15.03
CA ASN A 3 20.25 -2.45 13.84
C ASN A 3 19.28 -1.33 14.28
N GLN A 4 19.70 -0.07 14.18
CA GLN A 4 18.90 1.12 14.52
C GLN A 4 17.73 1.36 13.53
N GLY A 5 17.57 0.53 12.50
CA GLY A 5 16.47 0.63 11.53
C GLY A 5 15.10 0.22 12.07
N SER A 6 15.01 -0.50 13.19
CA SER A 6 13.73 -1.01 13.72
C SER A 6 12.89 0.04 14.46
N LYS A 7 13.52 1.10 15.00
CA LYS A 7 12.81 2.12 15.79
C LYS A 7 11.96 3.07 14.93
N GLY A 8 12.33 3.25 13.66
CA GLY A 8 11.57 4.10 12.73
C GLY A 8 10.22 3.49 12.33
N PHE A 9 10.18 2.16 12.13
CA PHE A 9 8.95 1.46 11.72
C PHE A 9 7.89 1.45 12.84
N LEU A 10 8.29 1.28 14.10
CA LEU A 10 7.38 1.35 15.26
C LEU A 10 6.61 2.69 15.33
N ARG A 11 7.17 3.77 14.77
CA ARG A 11 6.55 5.10 14.81
C ARG A 11 5.46 5.30 13.74
N LEU A 12 5.45 4.48 12.70
CA LEU A 12 4.49 4.58 11.59
C LEU A 12 3.37 3.54 11.68
N GLU A 13 3.42 2.61 12.64
CA GLU A 13 2.34 1.64 12.85
C GLU A 13 1.00 2.30 13.17
N GLN A 14 1.00 3.53 13.71
CA GLN A 14 -0.21 4.32 13.98
C GLN A 14 -0.61 5.23 12.81
N LEU A 15 0.06 5.16 11.65
CA LEU A 15 -0.25 6.01 10.52
C LEU A 15 -1.59 5.62 9.91
N GLU A 16 -2.54 6.55 9.90
CA GLU A 16 -3.87 6.30 9.34
C GLU A 16 -4.00 6.70 7.86
N THR A 17 -3.18 7.66 7.38
CA THR A 17 -3.24 8.14 6.01
C THR A 17 -1.85 8.17 5.39
N LEU A 18 -1.73 7.56 4.22
CA LEU A 18 -0.52 7.57 3.40
C LEU A 18 -0.88 7.93 1.96
N ASP A 19 -0.36 9.07 1.51
CA ASP A 19 -0.48 9.53 0.13
C ASP A 19 0.91 9.51 -0.53
N LEU A 20 1.02 8.71 -1.59
CA LEU A 20 2.22 8.55 -2.42
C LEU A 20 1.91 8.84 -3.89
N THR A 21 0.95 9.73 -4.14
CA THR A 21 0.53 10.14 -5.48
C THR A 21 1.71 10.66 -6.31
N CYS A 22 1.70 10.36 -7.62
CA CYS A 22 2.68 10.87 -8.59
C CYS A 22 4.14 10.48 -8.29
N ASN A 23 4.38 9.19 -8.04
CA ASN A 23 5.73 8.63 -7.90
C ASN A 23 5.98 7.53 -8.96
N ASN A 24 7.17 6.94 -8.93
CA ASN A 24 7.54 5.81 -9.80
C ASN A 24 7.45 4.47 -9.06
N LEU A 25 6.40 4.28 -8.24
CA LEU A 25 6.24 3.10 -7.40
C LEU A 25 5.66 1.92 -8.19
N GLY A 26 6.29 0.75 -8.08
CA GLY A 26 5.82 -0.50 -8.67
C GLY A 26 5.23 -1.46 -7.62
N ASN A 27 4.89 -2.67 -8.06
CA ASN A 27 4.14 -3.66 -7.26
C ASN A 27 4.77 -4.01 -5.90
N ASN A 28 6.11 -4.01 -5.81
CA ASN A 28 6.84 -4.29 -4.56
C ASN A 28 6.59 -3.25 -3.44
N THR A 29 5.97 -2.12 -3.76
CA THR A 29 5.64 -1.08 -2.78
C THR A 29 4.69 -1.61 -1.71
N LEU A 30 3.65 -2.38 -2.09
CA LEU A 30 2.67 -2.91 -1.12
C LEU A 30 3.33 -3.84 -0.09
N GLN A 31 4.31 -4.65 -0.51
CA GLN A 31 5.10 -5.49 0.41
C GLN A 31 5.88 -4.67 1.44
N SER A 32 6.39 -3.50 1.04
CA SER A 32 7.13 -2.61 1.94
C SER A 32 6.21 -1.92 2.95
N LEU A 33 4.94 -1.74 2.59
CA LEU A 33 3.94 -1.09 3.43
C LEU A 33 3.20 -2.05 4.38
N ARG A 34 3.43 -3.37 4.29
CA ARG A 34 2.66 -4.40 5.00
C ARG A 34 2.59 -4.26 6.53
N LYS A 35 3.47 -3.46 7.14
CA LYS A 35 3.49 -3.22 8.60
C LYS A 35 2.60 -2.05 9.03
N LEU A 36 2.12 -1.25 8.09
CA LEU A 36 1.28 -0.08 8.36
C LEU A 36 -0.19 -0.52 8.45
N THR A 37 -0.49 -1.44 9.37
CA THR A 37 -1.79 -2.10 9.45
C THR A 37 -2.91 -1.18 9.95
N SER A 38 -2.58 -0.03 10.57
CA SER A 38 -3.57 0.99 10.97
C SER A 38 -3.96 1.96 9.84
N LEU A 39 -3.50 1.76 8.61
CA LEU A 39 -3.89 2.61 7.49
C LEU A 39 -5.40 2.51 7.22
N LYS A 40 -6.05 3.67 7.18
CA LYS A 40 -7.43 3.88 6.73
C LYS A 40 -7.48 4.42 5.31
N ASN A 41 -6.52 5.25 4.92
CA ASN A 41 -6.44 5.86 3.60
C ASN A 41 -5.09 5.56 2.95
N LEU A 42 -5.10 4.81 1.85
CA LEU A 42 -3.92 4.53 1.04
C LEU A 42 -4.13 5.05 -0.39
N ILE A 43 -3.37 6.09 -0.74
CA ILE A 43 -3.45 6.74 -2.05
C ILE A 43 -2.15 6.46 -2.81
N LEU A 44 -2.23 5.67 -3.87
CA LEU A 44 -1.12 5.31 -4.76
C LEU A 44 -1.40 5.78 -6.19
N ARG A 45 -2.23 6.81 -6.35
CA ARG A 45 -2.64 7.36 -7.63
C ARG A 45 -1.44 7.77 -8.48
N SER A 46 -1.51 7.57 -9.79
CA SER A 46 -0.46 8.02 -10.74
C SER A 46 0.91 7.41 -10.41
N ASN A 47 0.99 6.08 -10.33
CA ASN A 47 2.22 5.32 -10.13
C ASN A 47 2.38 4.27 -11.26
N LEU A 48 3.34 3.36 -11.09
CA LEU A 48 3.68 2.30 -12.05
C LEU A 48 3.21 0.91 -11.57
N LEU A 49 2.13 0.83 -10.77
CA LEU A 49 1.55 -0.47 -10.39
C LEU A 49 0.92 -1.11 -11.63
N GLU A 50 1.12 -2.40 -11.84
CA GLU A 50 0.71 -3.09 -13.06
C GLU A 50 0.22 -4.51 -12.80
N GLY A 51 -0.58 -5.05 -13.71
CA GLY A 51 -1.10 -6.42 -13.65
C GLY A 51 -2.45 -6.54 -12.95
N SER A 52 -2.70 -7.69 -12.31
CA SER A 52 -3.96 -7.92 -11.59
C SER A 52 -4.04 -7.12 -10.29
N PHE A 53 -5.26 -6.84 -9.85
CA PHE A 53 -5.52 -6.19 -8.57
C PHE A 53 -4.91 -7.02 -7.41
N PRO A 54 -4.10 -6.41 -6.54
CA PRO A 54 -3.26 -7.12 -5.56
C PRO A 54 -4.02 -7.48 -4.27
N VAL A 55 -5.00 -8.37 -4.38
CA VAL A 55 -5.88 -8.76 -3.25
C VAL A 55 -5.07 -9.30 -2.07
N GLN A 56 -4.10 -10.18 -2.32
CA GLN A 56 -3.31 -10.79 -1.25
C GLN A 56 -2.49 -9.74 -0.50
N GLU A 57 -1.83 -8.83 -1.20
CA GLU A 57 -1.02 -7.78 -0.59
C GLU A 57 -1.86 -6.77 0.17
N LEU A 58 -3.08 -6.49 -0.28
CA LEU A 58 -3.98 -5.55 0.37
C LEU A 58 -4.69 -6.13 1.60
N SER A 59 -4.77 -7.46 1.72
CA SER A 59 -5.47 -8.15 2.81
C SER A 59 -4.97 -7.82 4.23
N VAL A 60 -3.73 -7.34 4.37
CA VAL A 60 -3.15 -6.98 5.67
C VAL A 60 -3.64 -5.63 6.22
N PHE A 61 -4.22 -4.79 5.37
CA PHE A 61 -4.69 -3.47 5.76
C PHE A 61 -6.17 -3.54 6.17
N GLU A 62 -6.42 -4.22 7.28
CA GLU A 62 -7.77 -4.52 7.79
C GLU A 62 -8.61 -3.26 8.11
N SER A 63 -7.95 -2.12 8.31
CA SER A 63 -8.59 -0.83 8.62
C SER A 63 -8.84 0.06 7.41
N LEU A 64 -8.54 -0.39 6.17
CA LEU A 64 -8.70 0.45 4.98
C LEU A 64 -10.17 0.85 4.75
N GLU A 65 -10.40 2.15 4.69
CA GLU A 65 -11.67 2.79 4.33
C GLU A 65 -11.58 3.34 2.90
N THR A 66 -10.41 3.86 2.50
CA THR A 66 -10.16 4.44 1.18
C THR A 66 -8.91 3.86 0.54
N LEU A 67 -9.05 3.33 -0.67
CA LEU A 67 -7.96 2.88 -1.52
C LEU A 67 -8.07 3.53 -2.90
N ASP A 68 -7.07 4.34 -3.27
CA ASP A 68 -6.99 4.93 -4.60
C ASP A 68 -5.77 4.38 -5.35
N LEU A 69 -6.04 3.51 -6.33
CA LEU A 69 -5.06 2.98 -7.27
C LEU A 69 -5.23 3.56 -8.68
N SER A 70 -6.00 4.64 -8.84
CA SER A 70 -6.29 5.22 -10.15
C SER A 70 -5.01 5.71 -10.86
N GLN A 71 -5.07 5.79 -12.19
CA GLN A 71 -3.91 6.18 -13.02
C GLN A 71 -2.67 5.29 -12.80
N ASN A 72 -2.89 4.00 -12.55
CA ASN A 72 -1.87 2.94 -12.65
C ASN A 72 -2.19 2.04 -13.85
N PHE A 73 -1.36 1.02 -14.08
CA PHE A 73 -1.50 0.04 -15.16
C PHE A 73 -2.16 -1.27 -14.69
N ILE A 74 -3.03 -1.21 -13.67
CA ILE A 74 -3.76 -2.37 -13.14
C ILE A 74 -4.93 -2.70 -14.08
N ASN A 75 -4.96 -3.94 -14.58
CA ASN A 75 -5.79 -4.36 -15.70
C ASN A 75 -6.65 -5.61 -15.42
N GLY A 76 -6.86 -5.97 -14.14
CA GLY A 76 -7.82 -7.02 -13.76
C GLY A 76 -8.34 -6.81 -12.35
N PHE A 77 -9.61 -6.43 -12.20
CA PHE A 77 -10.28 -6.45 -10.90
C PHE A 77 -10.70 -7.88 -10.55
N PRO A 78 -10.70 -8.26 -9.27
CA PRO A 78 -11.24 -9.54 -8.87
C PRO A 78 -12.73 -9.51 -9.23
N THR A 79 -13.14 -10.33 -10.20
CA THR A 79 -14.55 -10.61 -10.38
C THR A 79 -15.02 -11.32 -9.12
N MET A 80 -15.88 -10.66 -8.35
CA MET A 80 -16.62 -11.30 -7.26
C MET A 80 -17.50 -12.38 -7.91
N LEU A 81 -17.13 -13.66 -7.74
CA LEU A 81 -17.97 -14.82 -8.03
C LEU A 81 -18.48 -15.39 -6.71
#